data_AF-A0A955U6S3-F1
#
_entry.id   AF-A0A955U6S3-F1
#
_cell.length_a   1.000
_cell.length_b   1.000
_cell.length_c   1.000
_cell.angle_alpha   90.00
_cell.angle_beta   90.00
_cell.angle_gamma   90.00
#
_symmetry.space_group_name_H-M   'P 1'
#
loop_
_entity.id
_entity.type
_entity.pdbx_description
1 polymer ?
#
loop_
_entity_poly.entity_id
_entity_poly.type
_entity_poly.pdbx_seq_one_letter_code
_entity_poly.pdbx_strand_id
1 'polypeptide(L)' 'MITLLLACASGPGSDGLYGTTPLQALPAPEFSATADDGSGRGHDDLIGHPTVMWFYPAAATGG' A
#
# COMPACT_ATOMS: atom_id res chain seq x y z
N MET A 1 22.35 27.67 -19.85
CA MET A 1 22.09 26.30 -20.35
C MET A 1 20.77 25.88 -19.75
N ILE A 2 19.75 25.72 -20.58
CA ILE A 2 18.33 25.70 -20.21
C ILE A 2 17.80 24.26 -20.33
N THR A 3 16.94 23.84 -19.39
CA THR A 3 15.89 22.81 -19.53
C THR A 3 16.35 21.33 -19.52
N LEU A 4 15.84 20.46 -18.63
CA LEU A 4 14.48 19.89 -18.75
C LEU A 4 13.84 19.55 -17.38
N LEU A 5 12.69 20.18 -17.15
CA LEU A 5 11.66 19.85 -16.17
C LEU A 5 11.02 18.51 -16.52
N LEU A 6 10.76 17.65 -15.52
CA LEU A 6 9.63 16.73 -15.59
C LEU A 6 8.76 16.94 -14.35
N ALA A 7 7.74 17.77 -14.51
CA ALA A 7 6.62 17.90 -13.58
C ALA A 7 5.57 16.86 -13.96
N CYS A 8 5.22 15.95 -13.05
CA CYS A 8 3.96 15.24 -13.11
C CYS A 8 2.92 16.07 -12.35
N ALA A 9 2.24 16.98 -13.07
CA ALA A 9 1.08 17.70 -12.53
C ALA A 9 -0.22 17.05 -13.04
N SER A 10 -0.95 16.44 -12.10
CA SER A 10 -2.41 16.28 -12.00
C SER A 10 -3.26 16.34 -13.29
N GLY A 11 -3.79 15.20 -13.72
CA GLY A 11 -5.01 15.15 -14.56
C GLY A 11 -6.29 15.28 -13.72
N PRO A 12 -7.36 15.93 -14.22
CA PRO A 12 -8.58 16.15 -13.47
C PRO A 12 -9.52 14.94 -13.58
N GLY A 13 -9.69 14.23 -12.47
CA GLY A 13 -10.73 13.23 -12.23
C GLY A 13 -11.10 13.30 -10.76
N SER A 14 -11.96 14.26 -10.41
CA SER A 14 -12.37 14.53 -9.04
C SER A 14 -13.53 13.64 -8.59
N ASP A 15 -13.32 12.33 -8.61
CA ASP A 15 -14.03 11.43 -7.69
C ASP A 15 -13.08 11.20 -6.52
N GLY A 16 -13.00 12.20 -5.63
CA GLY A 16 -11.87 12.44 -4.75
C GLY A 16 -11.44 11.22 -3.93
N LEU A 17 -10.20 10.78 -4.13
CA LEU A 17 -9.48 9.97 -3.14
C LEU A 17 -9.38 10.79 -1.85
N TYR A 18 -10.04 10.33 -0.79
CA TYR A 18 -9.94 10.95 0.52
C TYR A 18 -8.57 10.65 1.12
N GLY A 19 -7.71 11.67 1.24
CA GLY A 19 -6.42 11.55 1.93
C GLY A 19 -5.28 12.29 1.22
N THR A 20 -4.12 12.31 1.87
CA THR A 20 -2.87 12.81 1.28
C THR A 20 -1.85 11.67 1.28
N THR A 21 -1.17 11.46 0.16
CA THR A 21 -0.02 10.56 0.14
C THR A 21 1.16 11.30 0.76
N PRO A 22 1.90 10.71 1.72
CA PRO A 22 3.05 11.37 2.30
C PRO A 22 4.11 11.62 1.22
N LEU A 23 4.75 12.79 1.26
CA LEU A 23 5.83 13.16 0.33
C LEU A 23 7.06 12.24 0.46
N GLN A 24 7.20 11.60 1.62
CA GLN A 24 8.27 10.67 1.93
C GLN A 24 7.68 9.29 2.22
N ALA A 25 8.29 8.25 1.66
CA ALA A 25 7.93 6.87 1.96
C ALA A 25 8.14 6.58 3.45
N LEU A 26 7.12 6.04 4.11
CA LEU A 26 7.20 5.56 5.48
C LEU A 26 7.73 4.12 5.48
N PRO A 27 8.48 3.71 6.51
CA PRO A 27 8.86 2.31 6.67
C PRO A 27 7.61 1.46 6.83
N ALA A 28 7.60 0.27 6.24
CA ALA A 28 6.52 -0.69 6.47
C ALA A 28 6.56 -1.16 7.93
N PRO A 29 5.39 -1.42 8.55
CA PRO A 29 5.33 -1.87 9.92
C PRO A 29 5.88 -3.29 10.08
N GLU A 30 6.36 -3.59 11.28
CA GLU A 30 6.63 -4.97 11.71
C GLU A 30 5.31 -5.66 12.06
N PHE A 31 5.16 -6.90 11.61
CA PHE A 31 3.98 -7.72 11.93
C PHE A 31 4.31 -9.21 11.95
N SER A 32 3.45 -9.95 12.65
CA SER A 32 3.41 -11.40 12.61
C SER A 32 1.97 -11.81 12.41
N ALA A 33 1.71 -12.58 11.35
CA ALA A 33 0.40 -13.11 11.00
C ALA A 33 0.49 -14.61 10.72
N THR A 34 -0.63 -15.29 10.85
CA THR A 34 -0.79 -16.68 10.41
C THR A 34 -1.61 -16.67 9.13
N ALA A 35 -1.09 -17.26 8.06
CA ALA A 35 -1.81 -17.44 6.82
C ALA A 35 -2.84 -18.58 6.91
N ASP A 36 -3.72 -18.67 5.91
CA ASP A 36 -4.78 -19.69 5.85
C ASP A 36 -4.21 -21.13 5.74
N ASP A 37 -3.02 -21.28 5.18
CA ASP A 37 -2.28 -22.56 5.13
C ASP A 37 -1.61 -22.92 6.47
N GLY A 38 -1.78 -22.09 7.50
CA GLY A 38 -1.17 -22.25 8.82
C GLY A 38 0.28 -21.79 8.92
N SER A 39 0.89 -21.31 7.83
CA SER A 39 2.26 -20.78 7.85
C SER A 39 2.31 -19.43 8.57
N GLY A 40 3.46 -19.12 9.18
CA GLY A 40 3.75 -17.76 9.62
C GLY A 40 4.00 -16.85 8.42
N ARG A 41 3.62 -15.57 8.53
CA ARG A 41 3.92 -14.47 7.60
C ARG A 41 4.34 -13.23 8.37
N GLY A 42 5.35 -12.53 7.85
CA GLY A 42 5.87 -11.30 8.43
C GLY A 42 6.34 -10.30 7.37
N HIS A 43 7.06 -9.28 7.84
CA HIS A 43 7.58 -8.19 7.02
C HIS A 43 8.38 -8.69 5.80
N ASP A 44 9.31 -9.62 6.03
CA ASP A 44 10.22 -10.14 5.01
C ASP A 44 9.50 -10.86 3.87
N ASP A 45 8.32 -11.45 4.13
CA ASP A 45 7.50 -12.10 3.10
C ASP A 45 6.93 -11.12 2.07
N LEU A 46 6.93 -9.81 2.37
CA LEU A 46 6.35 -8.76 1.53
C LEU A 46 7.38 -7.90 0.81
N ILE A 47 8.67 -8.04 1.14
CA ILE A 47 9.73 -7.23 0.54
C ILE A 47 9.88 -7.53 -0.95
N GLY A 48 10.03 -6.47 -1.75
CA GLY A 48 10.18 -6.58 -3.21
C GLY A 48 8.86 -6.65 -3.98
N HIS A 49 7.73 -6.71 -3.28
CA HIS A 49 6.40 -6.74 -3.87
C HIS A 49 5.57 -5.52 -3.40
N PRO A 50 4.98 -4.73 -4.31
CA PRO A 50 3.97 -3.76 -3.93
C PRO A 50 2.77 -4.48 -3.31
N THR A 51 2.59 -4.33 -2.00
CA THR A 51 1.55 -5.03 -1.23
C THR A 51 0.58 -4.05 -0.61
N VAL A 52 -0.70 -4.42 -0.61
CA VAL A 52 -1.77 -3.71 0.11
C VAL A 52 -2.25 -4.62 1.24
N MET A 53 -2.27 -4.11 2.47
CA MET A 53 -2.76 -4.83 3.66
C MET A 53 -4.16 -4.32 4.02
N TRP A 54 -5.14 -5.23 4.09
CA TRP A 54 -6.52 -4.91 4.44
C TRP A 54 -6.83 -5.39 5.85
N PHE A 55 -7.37 -4.49 6.68
CA PHE A 55 -7.83 -4.81 8.03
C PHE A 55 -9.36 -4.77 8.04
N TYR A 56 -9.98 -5.88 8.39
CA TYR A 56 -11.44 -6.01 8.51
C TYR A 56 -11.79 -6.90 9.71
N PRO A 57 -13.01 -6.81 10.28
CA PRO A 57 -13.37 -7.56 11.48
C PRO A 57 -13.43 -9.08 11.31
N ALA A 58 -13.85 -9.56 10.13
CA ALA A 58 -13.91 -10.98 9.80
C ALA A 58 -13.73 -11.19 8.29
N ALA A 59 -12.88 -12.15 7.92
CA ALA A 59 -12.70 -12.59 6.53
C ALA A 59 -13.83 -13.55 6.17
N ALA A 60 -14.18 -13.65 4.89
CA ALA A 60 -15.08 -14.69 4.39
C ALA A 60 -16.50 -14.68 5.03
N THR A 61 -17.17 -13.52 5.03
CA THR A 61 -18.63 -13.51 5.15
C THR A 61 -19.19 -14.28 3.96
N GLY A 62 -19.66 -15.51 4.20
CA GLY A 62 -20.09 -16.45 3.16
C GLY A 62 -21.08 -15.82 2.17
N GLY A 63 -20.79 -16.02 0.88
CA GLY A 63 -21.74 -15.86 -0.21
C GLY A 63 -22.50 -17.14 -0.50
#